data_AF-A0A139P435-F1
#
_entry.id   AF-A0A139P435-F1
#
_cell.length_a   1.000
_cell.length_b   1.000
_cell.length_c   1.000
_cell.angle_alpha   90.00
_cell.angle_beta   90.00
_cell.angle_gamma   90.00
#
_symmetry.space_group_name_H-M   'P 1'
#
loop_
_entity.id
_entity.type
_entity.pdbx_description
1 polymer ?
#
loop_
_entity_poly.entity_id
_entity_poly.type
_entity_poly.pdbx_seq_one_letter_code
_entity_poly.pdbx_strand_id
1 'polypeptide(L)' 'MEALEFVKCFRSAGVSVESLVAYMALYQEGEATKSARLDILLDERDKLAQRISELETALHRLDYKITYYQKETAK' A
#
# COMPACT_ATOMS: atom_id res chain seq x y z
N MET A 1 -10.82 -17.81 -3.06
CA MET A 1 -10.14 -16.73 -2.31
C MET A 1 -11.21 -15.73 -1.95
N GLU A 2 -11.60 -15.71 -0.68
CA GLU A 2 -12.73 -14.92 -0.19
C GLU A 2 -12.35 -13.44 -0.21
N ALA A 3 -13.20 -12.58 -0.78
CA ALA A 3 -12.99 -11.14 -0.91
C ALA A 3 -12.61 -10.45 0.43
N LEU A 4 -12.92 -11.08 1.56
CA LEU A 4 -12.55 -10.64 2.89
C LEU A 4 -11.03 -10.59 3.12
N GLU A 5 -10.28 -11.61 2.71
CA GLU A 5 -8.81 -11.63 2.89
C GLU A 5 -8.14 -10.59 1.99
N PHE A 6 -8.72 -10.35 0.80
CA PHE A 6 -8.29 -9.28 -0.09
C PHE A 6 -8.46 -7.90 0.56
N VAL A 7 -9.66 -7.61 1.08
CA VAL A 7 -9.96 -6.34 1.75
C VAL A 7 -9.08 -6.14 2.99
N LYS A 8 -8.87 -7.18 3.81
CA LYS A 8 -7.99 -7.11 4.99
C LYS A 8 -6.55 -6.78 4.60
N CYS A 9 -6.00 -7.48 3.62
CA CYS A 9 -4.63 -7.27 3.15
C CYS A 9 -4.44 -5.84 2.65
N PHE A 10 -5.31 -5.37 1.76
CA PHE A 10 -5.20 -4.04 1.17
C PHE A 10 -5.41 -2.93 2.21
N ARG A 11 -6.36 -3.12 3.12
CA ARG A 11 -6.57 -2.19 4.24
C ARG A 11 -5.32 -2.09 5.13
N SER A 12 -4.67 -3.21 5.42
CA SER A 12 -3.42 -3.23 6.20
C SER A 12 -2.25 -2.55 5.47
N ALA A 13 -2.23 -2.61 4.14
CA ALA A 13 -1.25 -1.94 3.29
C ALA A 13 -1.52 -0.42 3.13
N GLY A 14 -2.62 0.09 3.70
CA GLY A 14 -2.97 1.50 3.69
C GLY A 14 -3.79 1.95 2.48
N VAL A 15 -4.39 1.00 1.74
CA VAL A 15 -5.40 1.29 0.71
C VAL A 15 -6.63 1.91 1.38
N SER A 16 -7.23 2.90 0.73
CA SER A 16 -8.38 3.64 1.27
C SER A 16 -9.61 2.73 1.41
N VAL A 17 -10.47 3.01 2.41
CA VAL A 17 -11.73 2.26 2.56
C VAL A 17 -12.63 2.54 1.36
N GLU A 18 -12.60 3.77 0.89
CA GLU A 18 -13.38 4.29 -0.23
C GLU A 18 -13.09 3.49 -1.51
N SER A 19 -11.82 3.28 -1.85
CA SER A 19 -11.41 2.47 -3.02
C SER A 19 -11.84 1.00 -2.86
N LEU A 20 -11.74 0.45 -1.64
CA LEU A 20 -12.17 -0.93 -1.37
C LEU A 20 -13.69 -1.10 -1.46
N VAL A 21 -14.46 -0.11 -0.99
CA VAL A 21 -15.93 -0.10 -1.12
C VAL A 21 -16.33 0.01 -2.59
N ALA A 22 -15.70 0.90 -3.36
CA ALA A 22 -15.96 1.05 -4.79
C ALA A 22 -15.64 -0.25 -5.56
N TYR A 23 -14.50 -0.88 -5.26
CA TYR A 23 -14.14 -2.18 -5.83
C TYR A 23 -15.18 -3.26 -5.49
N MET A 24 -15.62 -3.35 -4.23
CA MET A 24 -16.58 -4.36 -3.79
C MET A 24 -17.97 -4.17 -4.40
N ALA A 25 -18.41 -2.93 -4.58
CA ALA A 25 -19.66 -2.62 -5.30
C ALA A 25 -19.60 -3.14 -6.73
N LEU A 26 -18.53 -2.81 -7.48
CA LEU A 26 -18.32 -3.30 -8.83
C LEU A 26 -18.15 -4.82 -8.89
N TYR A 27 -17.52 -5.42 -7.87
CA TYR A 27 -17.35 -6.87 -7.78
C TYR A 27 -18.70 -7.60 -7.71
N GLN A 28 -19.68 -7.04 -7.00
CA GLN A 28 -21.03 -7.61 -6.90
C GLN A 28 -21.82 -7.57 -8.22
N GLU A 29 -21.53 -6.59 -9.09
CA GLU A 29 -22.14 -6.48 -10.43
C GLU A 29 -21.60 -7.52 -11.43
N GLY A 30 -20.50 -8.19 -11.09
CA GLY A 30 -19.95 -9.31 -11.86
C GLY A 30 -19.04 -8.89 -13.02
N GLU A 31 -19.05 -9.67 -14.10
CA GLU A 31 -17.98 -9.67 -15.10
C GLU A 31 -17.95 -8.39 -15.97
N ALA A 32 -19.07 -7.67 -16.09
CA ALA A 32 -19.18 -6.45 -16.88
C ALA A 32 -18.30 -5.30 -16.33
N THR A 33 -17.95 -5.33 -15.04
CA THR A 33 -17.19 -4.26 -14.37
C THR A 33 -15.69 -4.55 -14.28
N LYS A 34 -15.18 -5.60 -14.94
CA LYS A 34 -13.77 -5.99 -14.86
C LYS A 34 -12.79 -4.87 -15.16
N SER A 35 -13.07 -4.06 -16.18
CA SER A 35 -12.20 -2.93 -16.54
C SER A 35 -12.14 -1.90 -15.42
N ALA A 36 -13.29 -1.47 -14.90
CA ALA A 36 -13.36 -0.50 -13.81
C ALA A 36 -12.69 -1.03 -12.53
N ARG A 37 -12.86 -2.33 -12.23
CA ARG A 37 -12.15 -2.98 -11.12
C ARG A 37 -10.64 -2.96 -11.31
N LEU A 38 -10.16 -3.23 -12.52
CA LEU A 38 -8.73 -3.18 -12.84
C LEU A 38 -8.18 -1.76 -12.66
N ASP A 39 -8.90 -0.74 -13.12
CA ASP A 39 -8.47 0.65 -13.01
C ASP A 39 -8.27 1.08 -11.54
N ILE A 40 -9.20 0.70 -10.65
CA ILE A 40 -9.06 0.93 -9.20
C ILE A 40 -7.79 0.26 -8.66
N LEU A 41 -7.52 -0.99 -9.06
CA LEU A 41 -6.35 -1.73 -8.58
C LEU A 41 -5.03 -1.13 -9.09
N LEU A 42 -5.01 -0.61 -10.31
CA LEU A 42 -3.83 0.05 -10.88
C LEU A 42 -3.52 1.35 -10.14
N ASP A 43 -4.54 2.18 -9.89
CA ASP A 43 -4.39 3.43 -9.14
C ASP A 43 -3.91 3.19 -7.70
N GLU A 44 -4.51 2.23 -7.00
CA GLU A 44 -4.08 1.88 -5.64
C GLU A 44 -2.68 1.25 -5.60
N ARG A 45 -2.28 0.49 -6.63
CA ARG A 45 -0.91 0.00 -6.77
C ARG A 45 0.09 1.16 -6.87
N ASP A 46 -0.21 2.16 -7.70
CA ASP A 46 0.71 3.28 -7.93
C ASP A 46 0.89 4.13 -6.67
N LYS A 47 -0.20 4.39 -5.93
CA LYS A 47 -0.14 5.03 -4.61
C LYS A 47 0.68 4.23 -3.60
N LEU A 48 0.49 2.90 -3.57
CA LEU A 48 1.23 2.03 -2.66
C LEU A 48 2.73 2.02 -2.99
N ALA A 49 3.08 1.94 -4.28
CA ALA A 49 4.46 1.98 -4.74
C ALA A 49 5.14 3.31 -4.38
N GLN A 50 4.45 4.45 -4.56
CA GLN A 50 4.96 5.75 -4.15
C GLN A 50 5.23 5.79 -2.65
N ARG A 51 4.29 5.33 -1.83
CA ARG A 51 4.44 5.29 -0.37
C ARG A 51 5.60 4.40 0.07
N ILE A 52 5.80 3.25 -0.58
CA ILE A 52 6.95 2.37 -0.32
C ILE A 52 8.26 3.14 -0.56
N SER A 53 8.39 3.83 -1.69
CA SER A 53 9.59 4.61 -2.00
C SER A 53 9.87 5.73 -0.98
N GLU A 54 8.83 6.41 -0.51
CA GLU A 54 8.95 7.42 0.55
C GLU A 54 9.41 6.80 1.89
N LEU A 55 8.86 5.64 2.25
CA LEU A 55 9.22 4.91 3.47
C LEU A 55 10.65 4.36 3.40
N GLU A 56 11.08 3.83 2.25
CA GLU A 56 12.47 3.38 2.03
C GLU A 56 13.45 4.54 2.18
N THR A 57 13.12 5.70 1.62
CA THR A 57 13.94 6.92 1.77
C THR A 57 14.05 7.34 3.24
N ALA A 58 12.94 7.28 3.99
CA ALA A 58 12.93 7.59 5.41
C ALA A 58 13.76 6.57 6.23
N LEU A 59 13.63 5.28 5.91
CA LEU A 59 14.40 4.21 6.54
C LEU A 59 15.91 4.41 6.34
N HIS A 60 16.36 4.69 5.11
CA HIS A 60 17.77 4.95 4.83
C HIS A 60 18.32 6.15 5.63
N ARG A 61 17.52 7.20 5.82
CA ARG A 61 17.92 8.35 6.64
C ARG A 61 18.04 7.98 8.13
N LEU A 62 17.12 7.14 8.62
CA LEU A 62 17.19 6.61 9.99
C LEU A 62 18.44 5.75 10.18
N ASP A 63 18.72 4.83 9.26
CA ASP A 63 19.91 3.96 9.32
C ASP A 63 21.21 4.76 9.33
N TYR A 64 21.29 5.81 8.51
CA TYR A 64 22.42 6.73 8.52
C TYR A 64 22.60 7.40 9.89
N LYS A 65 21.51 7.91 10.48
CA LYS A 65 21.55 8.56 11.80
C LYS A 65 21.93 7.58 12.91
N ILE A 66 21.39 6.36 12.87
CA ILE A 66 21.74 5.31 13.84
C ILE A 66 23.24 4.98 13.74
N THR A 67 23.75 4.76 12.53
CA THR A 67 25.17 4.46 12.28
C THR A 67 26.07 5.60 12.78
N TYR A 68 25.66 6.86 12.57
CA TYR A 68 26.38 8.02 13.06
C TYR A 68 26.51 7.99 14.59
N TYR A 69 25.40 7.83 15.31
CA TYR A 69 25.42 7.80 16.77
C TYR A 69 26.14 6.59 17.35
N GLN A 70 26.03 5.41 16.74
CA GLN A 70 26.78 4.21 17.14
C GLN A 70 28.30 4.43 17.05
N LYS A 71 28.78 5.15 16.03
CA LYS A 71 30.21 5.50 15.90
C LYS A 71 30.64 6.55 16.93
N GLU A 72 29.76 7.48 17.27
CA GLU A 72 30.05 8.54 18.26
C GLU A 72 30.12 7.99 19.68
N THR A 73 29.28 7.01 20.03
CA THR A 73 29.25 6.38 21.37
C THR A 73 30.30 5.29 21.58
N ALA A 74 30.97 4.82 20.53
CA ALA A 74 32.03 3.81 20.61
C ALA A 74 33.44 4.40 20.83
N LYS A 75 33.53 5.73 21.03
CA LYS A 75 34.76 6.46 21.38
C LYS A 75 34.83 6.69 22.88
#